data_AF-A0A4R5NHF2-F1
#
_entry.id   AF-A0A4R5NHF2-F1
#
_cell.length_a   1.000
_cell.length_b   1.000
_cell.length_c   1.000
_cell.angle_alpha   90.00
_cell.angle_beta   90.00
_cell.angle_gamma   90.00
#
_symmetry.space_group_name_H-M   'P 1'
#
loop_
_entity.id
_entity.type
_entity.pdbx_description
1 polymer ?
#
loop_
_entity_poly.entity_id
_entity_poly.type
_entity_poly.pdbx_seq_one_letter_code
_entity_poly.pdbx_strand_id
1 'polypeptide(L)'
;MSKVKTNNLLTPAQAAKDLGISVATLRKYSLIVEKTTANSKYFERNSQNNRLYTQKNIDDFKEMVKLSHGPKMTLETSAAQIYPAADAKESTDTKQNDEIAGLQETVAKLESANKKRELTIKELQQELNDAQKSKEQLQVELDTLKQQAKEKVENNDTQKDENIKERVNEKVNDDKKGHWWNKFMN
;
A
#
# COMPACT_ATOMS: atom_id res chain seq x y z
N MET A 1 3.07 -8.27 -19.19
CA MET A 1 4.32 -7.50 -19.37
C MET A 1 3.98 -6.15 -20.02
N SER A 2 3.69 -5.14 -19.21
CA SER A 2 3.37 -3.80 -19.71
C SER A 2 4.64 -3.16 -20.25
N LYS A 3 4.65 -2.82 -21.55
CA LYS A 3 5.71 -1.99 -22.15
C LYS A 3 5.66 -0.63 -21.46
N VAL A 4 6.50 -0.44 -20.46
CA VAL A 4 6.82 0.88 -19.92
C VAL A 4 7.30 1.69 -21.12
N LYS A 5 6.53 2.71 -21.51
CA LYS A 5 6.99 3.72 -22.46
C LYS A 5 8.17 4.40 -21.77
N THR A 6 9.38 3.88 -21.97
CA THR A 6 10.59 4.63 -21.67
C THR A 6 10.49 5.88 -22.53
N ASN A 7 10.17 7.02 -21.93
CA ASN A 7 10.27 8.30 -22.61
C ASN A 7 11.69 8.36 -23.18
N ASN A 8 11.81 8.27 -24.50
CA ASN A 8 13.10 8.15 -25.17
C ASN A 8 13.78 9.51 -25.07
N LEU A 9 14.57 9.70 -24.02
CA LEU A 9 15.28 10.93 -23.71
C LEU A 9 16.55 11.00 -24.57
N LEU A 10 16.55 11.93 -25.51
CA LEU A 10 17.64 12.21 -26.43
C LEU A 10 18.67 13.13 -25.78
N THR A 11 19.95 12.84 -26.00
CA THR A 11 21.04 13.74 -25.61
C THR A 11 21.07 14.98 -26.53
N PRO A 12 21.72 16.08 -26.12
CA PRO A 12 21.82 17.29 -26.96
C PRO A 12 22.43 17.03 -28.34
N ALA A 13 23.39 16.09 -28.42
CA ALA A 13 24.03 15.72 -29.68
C ALA A 13 23.04 15.01 -30.63
N GLN A 14 22.23 14.09 -30.10
CA GLN A 14 21.25 13.36 -30.89
C GLN A 14 20.09 14.28 -31.32
N ALA A 15 19.55 15.06 -30.39
CA ALA A 15 18.53 16.05 -30.65
C ALA A 15 18.95 17.07 -31.72
N ALA A 16 20.19 17.57 -31.66
CA ALA A 16 20.72 18.51 -32.64
C ALA A 16 20.86 17.87 -34.03
N LYS A 17 21.29 16.60 -34.09
CA LYS A 17 21.36 15.82 -35.34
C LYS A 17 20.00 15.66 -35.99
N ASP A 18 18.96 15.34 -35.20
CA ASP A 18 17.59 15.15 -35.70
C ASP A 18 16.94 16.45 -36.18
N LEU A 19 17.37 17.59 -35.63
CA LEU A 19 16.98 18.93 -36.06
C LEU A 19 17.82 19.49 -37.21
N GLY A 20 18.95 18.85 -37.54
CA GLY A 20 19.90 19.36 -38.53
C GLY A 20 20.58 20.68 -38.12
N ILE A 21 20.70 20.94 -36.81
CA ILE A 21 21.33 22.17 -36.27
C ILE A 21 22.57 21.86 -35.44
N SER A 22 23.36 22.89 -35.13
CA SER A 22 24.48 22.73 -34.19
C SER A 22 23.98 22.56 -32.75
N VAL A 23 24.74 21.84 -31.92
CA VAL A 23 24.46 21.69 -30.48
C VAL A 23 24.42 23.05 -29.77
N ALA A 24 25.25 24.01 -30.21
CA ALA A 24 25.24 25.37 -29.68
C ALA A 24 23.93 26.10 -29.99
N THR A 25 23.37 25.92 -31.19
CA THR A 25 22.07 26.48 -31.58
C THR A 25 20.94 25.87 -30.75
N LEU A 26 20.92 24.54 -30.58
CA LEU A 26 19.94 23.87 -29.73
C LEU A 26 19.98 24.39 -28.29
N ARG A 27 21.18 24.62 -27.74
CA ARG A 27 21.36 25.20 -26.41
C ARG A 27 20.76 26.61 -26.32
N LYS A 28 20.93 27.45 -27.36
CA LYS A 28 20.32 28.78 -27.42
C LYS A 28 18.79 28.68 -27.42
N TYR A 29 18.22 27.81 -28.25
CA TYR A 29 16.76 27.60 -28.28
C TYR A 29 16.22 27.11 -26.94
N SER A 30 16.92 26.18 -26.29
CA SER A 30 16.54 25.70 -24.96
C SER A 30 16.56 26.81 -23.91
N LEU A 31 17.54 27.72 -23.97
CA LEU A 31 17.60 28.88 -23.08
C LEU A 31 16.45 29.87 -23.34
N ILE A 32 16.04 30.03 -24.60
CA ILE A 32 14.88 30.85 -24.94
C ILE A 32 13.63 30.25 -24.29
N VAL A 33 13.41 28.95 -24.46
CA VAL A 33 12.25 28.25 -23.84
C VAL A 33 12.27 28.36 -22.32
N GLU A 34 13.40 28.08 -21.67
CA GLU A 34 13.54 28.20 -20.20
C GLU A 34 13.23 29.63 -19.70
N LYS A 35 13.60 30.65 -20.49
CA LYS A 35 13.29 32.05 -20.19
C LYS A 35 11.81 32.39 -20.43
N THR A 36 11.24 31.97 -21.56
CA THR A 36 9.85 32.28 -21.91
C THR A 36 8.87 31.59 -20.97
N THR A 37 9.18 30.36 -20.51
CA THR A 37 8.31 29.62 -19.59
C THR A 37 8.55 29.95 -18.12
N ALA A 38 9.48 30.85 -17.80
CA ALA A 38 9.98 31.11 -16.44
C ALA A 38 10.40 29.84 -15.67
N ASN A 39 10.74 28.75 -16.39
CA ASN A 39 11.06 27.44 -15.81
C ASN A 39 12.48 27.03 -16.19
N SER A 40 13.43 27.27 -15.29
CA SER A 40 14.84 26.89 -15.46
C SER A 40 15.09 25.39 -15.56
N LYS A 41 14.13 24.56 -15.13
CA LYS A 41 14.16 23.10 -15.17
C LYS A 41 13.12 22.53 -16.14
N TYR A 42 12.76 23.30 -17.18
CA TYR A 42 11.81 22.85 -18.21
C TYR A 42 12.26 21.53 -18.88
N PHE A 43 13.55 21.43 -19.19
CA PHE A 43 14.15 20.21 -19.72
C PHE A 43 14.69 19.34 -18.58
N GLU A 44 14.44 18.04 -18.68
CA GLU A 44 15.09 17.06 -17.81
C GLU A 44 16.61 17.14 -17.97
N ARG A 45 17.33 16.79 -16.90
CA ARG A 45 18.79 16.89 -16.87
C ARG A 45 19.37 15.58 -16.37
N ASN A 46 20.51 15.18 -16.95
CA ASN A 46 21.24 14.02 -16.47
C ASN A 46 22.07 14.35 -15.21
N SER A 47 22.75 13.35 -14.66
CA SER A 47 23.67 13.50 -13.51
C SER A 47 24.83 14.48 -13.77
N GLN A 48 25.17 14.74 -15.02
CA GLN A 48 26.19 15.70 -15.46
C GLN A 48 25.58 17.08 -15.80
N ASN A 49 24.32 17.33 -15.43
CA ASN A 49 23.58 18.58 -15.69
C ASN A 49 23.37 18.92 -17.19
N ASN A 50 23.53 17.93 -18.08
CA ASN A 50 23.20 18.06 -19.50
C ASN A 50 21.70 17.91 -19.73
N ARG A 51 21.13 18.78 -20.57
CA ARG A 51 19.71 18.75 -20.94
C ARG A 51 19.38 17.49 -21.74
N LEU A 52 18.24 16.89 -21.45
CA LEU A 52 17.67 15.75 -22.15
C LEU A 52 16.38 16.19 -22.84
N TYR A 53 16.18 15.70 -24.05
CA TYR A 53 15.08 16.13 -24.91
C TYR A 53 14.17 14.95 -25.23
N THR A 54 12.86 15.15 -25.17
CA THR A 54 11.90 14.18 -25.68
C THR A 54 11.68 14.41 -27.17
N GLN A 55 11.08 13.44 -27.87
CA GLN A 55 10.67 13.64 -29.27
C GLN A 55 9.73 14.83 -29.44
N LYS A 56 8.82 15.06 -28.48
CA LYS A 56 7.93 16.23 -28.48
C LYS A 56 8.73 17.53 -28.49
N ASN A 57 9.77 17.65 -27.67
CA ASN A 57 10.63 18.84 -27.64
C ASN A 57 11.26 19.11 -29.02
N ILE A 58 11.64 18.05 -29.75
CA ILE A 58 12.19 18.18 -31.11
C ILE A 58 11.15 18.77 -32.06
N ASP A 59 9.92 18.27 -32.02
CA ASP A 59 8.86 18.72 -32.90
C ASP A 59 8.43 20.16 -32.56
N ASP A 60 8.32 20.49 -31.27
CA ASP A 60 8.05 21.84 -30.80
C ASP A 60 9.16 22.83 -31.24
N PHE A 61 10.44 22.41 -31.21
CA PHE A 61 11.54 23.24 -31.74
C PHE A 61 11.42 23.47 -33.25
N LYS A 62 11.00 22.47 -34.03
CA LYS A 62 10.77 22.65 -35.48
C LYS A 62 9.66 23.66 -35.73
N GLU A 63 8.57 23.57 -34.98
CA GLU A 63 7.46 24.51 -35.08
C GLU A 63 7.90 25.93 -34.68
N MET A 64 8.68 26.07 -33.61
CA MET A 64 9.22 27.36 -33.15
C MET A 64 10.09 28.01 -34.22
N VAL A 65 10.99 27.24 -34.81
CA VAL A 65 11.85 27.71 -35.89
C VAL A 65 10.99 28.08 -37.10
N LYS A 66 9.99 27.28 -37.47
CA LYS A 66 9.09 27.58 -38.59
C LYS A 66 8.31 28.89 -38.39
N LEU A 67 7.75 29.12 -37.21
CA LEU A 67 7.04 30.35 -36.87
C LEU A 67 7.97 31.58 -36.88
N SER A 68 9.22 31.40 -36.43
CA SER A 68 10.19 32.51 -36.37
C SER A 68 10.62 33.03 -37.75
N HIS A 69 10.44 32.24 -38.82
CA HIS A 69 10.70 32.70 -40.19
C HIS A 69 9.55 33.56 -40.76
N GLY A 70 8.46 33.73 -40.01
CA GLY A 70 7.34 34.59 -40.38
C GLY A 70 7.66 36.09 -40.31
N PRO A 71 6.94 36.94 -41.06
CA PRO A 71 7.15 38.38 -41.03
C PRO A 71 6.85 38.96 -39.64
N LYS A 72 7.81 39.71 -39.08
CA LYS A 72 7.78 40.31 -37.73
C LYS A 72 7.71 39.33 -36.55
N MET A 73 8.01 38.05 -36.76
CA MET A 73 8.13 37.07 -35.66
C MET A 73 9.59 36.91 -35.23
N THR A 74 9.82 36.77 -33.92
CA THR A 74 11.13 36.41 -33.37
C THR A 74 11.08 35.01 -32.78
N LEU A 75 12.25 34.44 -32.47
CA LEU A 75 12.32 33.13 -31.82
C LEU A 75 11.66 33.17 -30.43
N GLU A 76 11.79 34.28 -29.71
CA GLU A 76 11.18 34.48 -28.39
C GLU A 76 9.66 34.56 -28.48
N THR A 77 9.11 35.32 -29.44
CA THR A 77 7.64 35.40 -29.62
C THR A 77 7.07 34.06 -30.06
N SER A 78 7.78 33.35 -30.94
CA SER A 78 7.41 32.01 -31.39
C SER A 78 7.47 31.00 -30.25
N ALA A 79 8.48 31.09 -29.39
CA ALA A 79 8.60 30.25 -28.21
C ALA A 79 7.48 30.51 -27.22
N ALA A 80 7.10 31.77 -26.96
CA ALA A 80 5.97 32.11 -26.09
C ALA A 80 4.63 31.56 -26.60
N GLN A 81 4.46 31.43 -27.92
CA GLN A 81 3.25 30.88 -28.54
C GLN A 81 3.16 29.35 -28.42
N ILE A 82 4.28 28.64 -28.55
CA ILE A 82 4.32 27.17 -28.48
C ILE A 82 4.46 26.66 -27.04
N TYR A 83 5.22 27.40 -26.24
CA TYR A 83 5.51 27.11 -24.84
C TYR A 83 4.85 28.18 -23.97
N PRO A 84 3.56 28.03 -23.65
CA PRO A 84 2.88 28.97 -22.78
C PRO A 84 3.61 29.02 -21.43
N ALA A 85 3.89 30.23 -20.96
CA ALA A 85 4.39 30.42 -19.62
C ALA A 85 3.37 29.85 -18.62
N ALA A 86 3.84 29.15 -17.59
CA ALA A 86 2.97 28.67 -16.52
C ALA A 86 2.24 29.84 -15.81
N ASP A 87 2.71 31.07 -16.01
CA ASP A 87 2.12 32.32 -15.51
C ASP A 87 1.34 33.13 -16.57
N ALA A 88 1.08 32.59 -17.76
CA ALA A 88 0.15 33.19 -18.73
C ALA A 88 -1.28 32.66 -18.49
N LYS A 89 -1.90 33.12 -17.41
CA LYS A 89 -3.36 33.24 -17.38
C LYS A 89 -3.74 34.31 -18.40
N GLU A 90 -4.44 33.91 -19.47
CA GLU A 90 -5.57 34.63 -20.07
C GLU A 90 -5.84 34.09 -21.49
N SER A 91 -6.57 32.97 -21.57
CA SER A 91 -7.57 32.68 -22.62
C SER A 91 -8.20 31.29 -22.43
N THR A 92 -8.62 30.96 -21.19
CA THR A 92 -9.39 29.73 -20.89
C THR A 92 -10.39 29.92 -19.74
N ASP A 93 -11.01 31.09 -19.61
CA ASP A 93 -11.98 31.33 -18.51
C ASP A 93 -13.25 30.48 -18.59
N THR A 94 -13.55 29.85 -19.74
CA THR A 94 -14.77 29.03 -19.88
C THR A 94 -14.55 27.52 -19.74
N LYS A 95 -13.30 27.02 -19.86
CA LYS A 95 -13.01 25.58 -19.70
C LYS A 95 -12.37 25.22 -18.37
N GLN A 96 -11.63 26.14 -17.75
CA GLN A 96 -11.00 25.88 -16.45
C GLN A 96 -12.01 25.89 -15.30
N ASN A 97 -13.10 26.65 -15.39
CA ASN A 97 -14.12 26.67 -14.33
C ASN A 97 -14.89 25.34 -14.24
N ASP A 98 -15.19 24.70 -15.38
CA ASP A 98 -15.81 23.37 -15.42
C ASP A 98 -14.85 22.28 -14.92
N GLU A 99 -13.56 22.36 -15.25
CA GLU A 99 -12.55 21.42 -14.74
C GLU A 99 -12.30 21.59 -13.23
N ILE A 100 -12.26 22.82 -12.73
CA ILE A 100 -12.11 23.11 -11.29
C ILE A 100 -13.35 22.67 -10.51
N ALA A 101 -14.56 22.90 -11.03
CA ALA A 101 -15.79 22.41 -10.43
C ALA A 101 -15.86 20.88 -10.40
N GLY A 102 -15.45 20.21 -11.49
CA GLY A 102 -15.36 18.74 -11.55
C GLY A 102 -14.33 18.15 -10.60
N LEU A 103 -13.18 18.83 -10.42
CA LEU A 103 -12.16 18.44 -9.45
C LEU A 103 -12.65 18.63 -8.01
N GLN A 104 -13.36 19.71 -7.69
CA GLN A 104 -13.96 19.94 -6.37
C GLN A 104 -15.01 18.88 -6.03
N GLU A 105 -15.86 18.49 -6.98
CA GLU A 105 -16.84 17.43 -6.79
C GLU A 105 -16.16 16.07 -6.55
N THR A 106 -15.06 15.80 -7.27
CA THR A 106 -14.27 14.58 -7.09
C THR A 106 -13.60 14.53 -5.73
N VAL A 107 -13.07 15.66 -5.24
CA VAL A 107 -12.48 15.76 -3.89
C VAL A 107 -13.55 15.51 -2.83
N ALA A 108 -14.73 16.13 -2.93
CA ALA A 108 -15.83 15.91 -1.98
C ALA A 108 -16.32 14.45 -1.97
N LYS A 109 -16.38 13.80 -3.13
CA LYS A 109 -16.69 12.36 -3.25
C LYS A 109 -15.61 11.49 -2.62
N LEU A 110 -14.33 11.81 -2.80
CA LEU A 110 -13.23 11.07 -2.19
C LEU A 110 -13.20 11.25 -0.66
N GLU A 111 -13.44 12.45 -0.16
CA GLU A 111 -13.51 12.72 1.28
C GLU A 111 -14.66 11.98 1.95
N SER A 112 -15.86 12.01 1.34
CA SER A 112 -17.01 11.25 1.87
C SER A 112 -16.80 9.73 1.81
N ALA A 113 -16.18 9.22 0.74
CA ALA A 113 -15.80 7.82 0.64
C ALA A 113 -14.74 7.42 1.68
N ASN A 114 -13.74 8.26 1.93
CA ASN A 114 -12.74 8.03 2.97
C ASN A 114 -13.36 8.04 4.37
N LYS A 115 -14.24 8.99 4.66
CA LYS A 115 -14.97 9.02 5.94
C LYS A 115 -15.81 7.76 6.15
N LYS A 116 -16.47 7.25 5.11
CA LYS A 116 -17.21 5.98 5.18
C LYS A 116 -16.28 4.80 5.43
N ARG A 117 -15.13 4.74 4.75
CA ARG A 117 -14.12 3.69 4.97
C ARG A 117 -13.57 3.72 6.39
N GLU A 118 -13.30 4.91 6.95
CA GLU A 118 -12.84 5.06 8.33
C GLU A 118 -13.87 4.56 9.35
N LEU A 119 -15.17 4.82 9.12
CA LEU A 119 -16.24 4.27 9.96
C LEU A 119 -16.30 2.74 9.89
N THR A 120 -16.25 2.17 8.69
CA THR A 120 -16.24 0.71 8.51
C THR A 120 -15.00 0.06 9.14
N ILE A 121 -13.83 0.71 9.05
CA ILE A 121 -12.61 0.21 9.71
C ILE A 121 -12.81 0.20 11.23
N LYS A 122 -13.41 1.25 11.81
CA LYS A 122 -13.71 1.27 13.25
C LYS A 122 -14.68 0.18 13.67
N GLU A 123 -15.75 -0.04 12.91
CA GLU A 123 -16.73 -1.11 13.17
C GLU A 123 -16.07 -2.49 13.12
N LEU A 124 -15.31 -2.80 12.06
CA LEU A 124 -14.60 -4.07 11.93
C LEU A 124 -13.58 -4.27 13.05
N GLN A 125 -12.93 -3.21 13.51
CA GLN A 125 -11.97 -3.30 14.60
C GLN A 125 -12.66 -3.55 15.95
N GLN A 126 -13.87 -3.02 16.15
CA GLN A 126 -14.69 -3.35 17.30
C GLN A 126 -15.16 -4.80 17.26
N GLU A 127 -15.67 -5.27 16.11
CA GLU A 127 -16.07 -6.67 15.92
C GLU A 127 -14.91 -7.65 16.16
N LEU A 128 -13.70 -7.31 15.69
CA LEU A 128 -12.51 -8.12 15.96
C LEU A 128 -12.17 -8.19 17.45
N ASN A 129 -12.27 -7.08 18.17
CA ASN A 129 -12.02 -7.06 19.61
C ASN A 129 -13.06 -7.90 20.37
N ASP A 130 -14.33 -7.81 19.99
CA ASP A 130 -15.40 -8.58 20.63
C ASP A 130 -15.28 -10.08 20.31
N ALA A 131 -14.93 -10.43 19.07
CA ALA A 131 -14.62 -11.81 18.68
C ALA A 131 -13.40 -12.37 19.42
N GLN A 132 -12.36 -11.57 19.64
CA GLN A 132 -11.19 -11.97 20.42
C GLN A 132 -11.57 -12.25 21.89
N LYS A 133 -12.34 -11.36 22.52
CA LYS A 133 -12.83 -11.59 23.90
C LYS A 133 -13.70 -12.83 24.00
N SER A 134 -14.60 -13.07 23.05
CA SER A 134 -15.43 -14.27 23.03
C SER A 134 -14.57 -15.53 22.89
N LYS A 135 -13.54 -15.50 22.02
CA LYS A 135 -12.60 -16.61 21.87
C LYS A 135 -11.82 -16.88 23.17
N GLU A 136 -11.37 -15.84 23.86
CA GLU A 136 -10.68 -15.99 25.16
C GLU A 136 -11.61 -16.60 26.22
N GLN A 137 -12.86 -16.15 26.30
CA GLN A 137 -13.86 -16.71 27.21
C GLN A 137 -14.14 -18.19 26.91
N LEU A 138 -14.35 -18.54 25.64
CA LEU A 138 -14.56 -19.92 25.22
C LEU A 138 -13.34 -20.80 25.50
N GLN A 139 -12.13 -20.25 25.37
CA GLN A 139 -10.90 -20.98 25.70
C GLN A 139 -10.83 -21.28 27.20
N VAL A 140 -11.14 -20.29 28.05
CA VAL A 140 -11.20 -20.49 29.51
C VAL A 140 -12.29 -21.49 29.90
N GLU A 141 -13.47 -21.43 29.26
CA GLU A 141 -14.54 -22.41 29.51
C GLU A 141 -14.14 -23.82 29.08
N LEU A 142 -13.47 -23.97 27.92
CA LEU A 142 -12.93 -25.26 27.49
C LEU A 142 -11.90 -25.81 28.47
N ASP A 143 -11.00 -24.96 28.99
CA ASP A 143 -9.96 -25.40 29.91
C ASP A 143 -10.54 -25.77 31.29
N THR A 144 -11.54 -25.04 31.78
CA THR A 144 -12.25 -25.41 33.01
C THR A 144 -13.05 -26.69 32.85
N LEU A 145 -13.75 -26.90 31.73
CA LEU A 145 -14.46 -28.15 31.45
C LEU A 145 -13.51 -29.35 31.35
N LYS A 146 -12.35 -29.19 30.71
CA LYS A 146 -11.31 -30.23 30.67
C LYS A 146 -10.78 -30.55 32.07
N GLN A 147 -10.55 -29.54 32.89
CA GLN A 147 -10.10 -29.73 34.26
C GLN A 147 -11.15 -30.47 35.10
N GLN A 148 -12.42 -30.05 35.04
CA GLN A 148 -13.52 -30.73 35.72
C GLN A 148 -13.70 -32.18 35.24
N ALA A 149 -13.54 -32.44 33.94
CA ALA A 149 -13.58 -33.79 33.40
C ALA A 149 -12.43 -34.64 33.95
N LYS A 150 -11.22 -34.09 34.03
CA LYS A 150 -10.05 -34.77 34.58
C LYS A 150 -10.21 -35.07 36.07
N GLU A 151 -10.67 -34.10 36.85
CA GLU A 151 -10.94 -34.26 38.28
C GLU A 151 -12.05 -35.29 38.54
N LYS A 152 -13.09 -35.37 37.69
CA LYS A 152 -14.13 -36.40 37.80
C LYS A 152 -13.59 -37.80 37.50
N VAL A 153 -12.65 -37.95 36.57
CA VAL A 153 -12.00 -39.25 36.29
C VAL A 153 -11.10 -39.64 37.45
N GLU A 154 -10.24 -38.73 37.92
CA GLU A 154 -9.33 -38.99 39.03
C GLU A 154 -10.08 -39.31 40.34
N ASN A 155 -11.16 -38.60 40.65
CA ASN A 155 -11.99 -38.87 41.84
C ASN A 155 -12.75 -40.21 41.74
N ASN A 156 -13.17 -40.62 40.54
CA ASN A 156 -13.89 -41.88 40.35
C ASN A 156 -12.93 -43.08 40.42
N ASP A 157 -11.69 -42.92 39.93
CA ASP A 157 -10.65 -43.94 40.04
C ASP A 157 -10.16 -44.09 41.50
N THR A 158 -9.97 -42.98 42.22
CA THR A 158 -9.64 -43.04 43.66
C THR A 158 -10.78 -43.62 44.51
N GLN A 159 -12.05 -43.26 44.25
CA GLN A 159 -13.19 -43.87 44.94
C GLN A 159 -13.34 -45.37 44.67
N LYS A 160 -13.06 -45.83 43.44
CA LYS A 160 -13.03 -47.27 43.13
C LYS A 160 -11.90 -47.97 43.87
N ASP A 161 -10.71 -47.38 43.89
CA ASP A 161 -9.55 -47.94 44.60
C ASP A 161 -9.78 -48.02 46.13
N GLU A 162 -10.40 -47.00 46.73
CA GLU A 162 -10.77 -47.02 48.14
C GLU A 162 -11.85 -48.07 48.44
N ASN A 163 -12.90 -48.17 47.60
CA ASN A 163 -13.95 -49.18 47.76
C ASN A 163 -13.41 -50.61 47.61
N ILE A 164 -12.47 -50.83 46.68
CA ILE A 164 -11.80 -52.12 46.52
C ILE A 164 -10.95 -52.43 47.76
N LYS A 165 -10.18 -51.47 48.27
CA LYS A 165 -9.37 -51.65 49.50
C LYS A 165 -10.23 -51.96 50.72
N GLU A 166 -11.38 -51.29 50.88
CA GLU A 166 -12.30 -51.52 51.99
C GLU A 166 -12.93 -52.92 51.91
N ARG A 167 -13.40 -53.34 50.72
CA ARG A 167 -13.94 -54.70 50.51
C ARG A 167 -12.88 -55.80 50.68
N VAL A 168 -11.65 -55.57 50.26
CA VAL A 168 -10.55 -56.54 50.47
C VAL A 168 -10.20 -56.64 51.96
N ASN A 169 -10.18 -55.51 52.67
CA ASN A 169 -9.91 -55.52 54.11
C ASN A 169 -11.03 -56.19 54.91
N GLU A 170 -12.30 -56.01 54.53
CA GLU A 170 -13.44 -56.72 55.12
C GLU A 170 -13.33 -58.23 54.91
N LYS A 171 -13.04 -58.66 53.68
CA LYS A 171 -12.90 -60.10 53.34
C LYS A 171 -11.72 -60.77 54.03
N VAL A 172 -10.59 -60.06 54.17
CA VAL A 172 -9.39 -60.56 54.88
C VAL A 172 -9.61 -60.61 56.40
N ASN A 173 -10.50 -59.77 56.95
CA ASN A 173 -10.80 -59.81 58.39
C ASN A 173 -11.74 -60.98 58.75
N ASP A 174 -12.61 -61.41 57.84
CA ASP A 174 -13.42 -62.62 58.00
C ASP A 174 -12.59 -63.91 57.84
N ASP A 175 -11.65 -63.95 56.88
CA ASP A 175 -10.82 -65.13 56.65
C ASP A 175 -9.72 -65.35 57.72
N LYS A 176 -9.43 -64.36 58.57
CA LYS A 176 -8.46 -64.49 59.69
C LYS A 176 -9.02 -65.21 60.92
N LYS A 177 -10.30 -65.61 60.93
CA LYS A 177 -10.87 -66.49 61.97
C LYS A 177 -10.85 -67.98 61.60
N GLY A 178 -10.23 -68.35 60.49
CA GLY A 178 -9.95 -69.75 60.13
C GLY A 178 -8.50 -70.11 60.40
N HIS A 179 -8.25 -70.91 61.45
CA HIS A 179 -6.94 -71.41 61.87
C HIS A 179 -6.21 -72.17 60.75
N TRP A 180 -5.48 -71.46 59.89
CA TRP A 180 -4.61 -72.04 58.87
C TRP A 180 -3.37 -72.76 59.44
N TRP A 181 -3.08 -72.57 60.73
CA TRP A 181 -1.96 -73.23 61.43
C TRP A 181 -2.31 -74.61 62.03
N ASN A 182 -3.59 -75.02 62.07
CA ASN A 182 -4.01 -76.26 62.75
C ASN A 182 -3.78 -77.55 61.93
N LYS A 183 -3.11 -77.48 60.78
CA LYS A 183 -2.82 -78.64 59.90
C LYS A 183 -1.36 -79.09 59.96
N PHE A 184 -0.51 -78.42 60.73
CA PHE A 184 0.94 -78.68 60.74
C PHE A 184 1.54 -79.07 62.10
N MET A 185 0.74 -79.19 63.15
CA MET A 185 1.17 -79.81 64.41
C MET A 185 0.34 -81.07 64.67
N ASN A 186 0.92 -82.20 64.30
CA ASN A 186 0.61 -83.51 64.84
C ASN A 186 1.87 -83.99 65.58
#